data_AF-A0A2T3LGM7-F1
#
_entry.id   AF-A0A2T3LGM7-F1
#
_cell.length_a   1.000
_cell.length_b   1.000
_cell.length_c   1.000
_cell.angle_alpha   90.00
_cell.angle_beta   90.00
_cell.angle_gamma   90.00
#
_symmetry.space_group_name_H-M   'P 1'
#
loop_
_entity.id
_entity.type
_entity.pdbx_description
1 polymer ?
#
loop_
_entity_poly.entity_id
_entity_poly.type
_entity_poly.pdbx_seq_one_letter_code
_entity_poly.pdbx_strand_id
1 'polypeptide(L)'
;MQFKLSLVAASLLATLTLTGCNDDSSSTPTAPDVENPSPETGNPDTGKPDTEQPTPDTSTITIQAIDGYLANANICIDRNDNNVCDTNEQLNVKTDKNGKAEISKEDAKFNIIVSAKASVTSDSDKSGKLGNDFQYIVSASDNIENNTISVTPFTTMAHTKDTTLEALADELNLPLNTIAGDYVAQKESDDNAQKVHAIARSITTTLPTTIAAIDADKLVKTTTDISKILDEKINNKEDLNTINIEFDEKGQAVSKAIYTTASYFAVNEEMWAVSLNKAYATQEGIDYAKVISANTLEMTRYNTGKTSTGEFTINGDAIVSDGEADTFIYMTQDVSLAVPQNDGDLILWSKKDLRQKEAVYAETFANKTFFFIADDSTTYNPDPMLATMRFTTDKVTIEENGESMELSWAIQNDNLFIDFPDGDNDMNFKIIAKDRNLLITEDSTVKNMFGMFASNEAFARDLLTKWKASSK
;
A
#
# COMPACT_ATOMS: atom_id res chain seq x y z
N MET A 1 -38.40 14.44 -13.79
CA MET A 1 -37.94 13.26 -13.04
C MET A 1 -36.73 13.69 -12.24
N GLN A 2 -36.69 13.31 -10.96
CA GLN A 2 -35.76 13.82 -9.96
C GLN A 2 -34.33 13.32 -10.24
N PHE A 3 -33.38 14.23 -10.11
CA PHE A 3 -31.96 13.99 -10.27
C PHE A 3 -31.37 13.38 -9.00
N LYS A 4 -30.52 12.37 -9.14
CA LYS A 4 -29.54 11.96 -8.14
C LYS A 4 -28.17 12.12 -8.81
N LEU A 5 -27.44 13.15 -8.36
CA LEU A 5 -26.01 13.34 -8.58
C LEU A 5 -25.31 12.96 -7.28
N SER A 6 -24.18 12.27 -7.37
CA SER A 6 -23.23 11.99 -6.29
C SER A 6 -21.88 12.48 -6.87
N LEU A 7 -21.17 13.54 -6.43
CA LEU A 7 -21.01 14.40 -5.23
C LEU A 7 -19.71 14.25 -4.42
N VAL A 8 -18.58 13.82 -5.02
CA VAL A 8 -17.26 14.14 -4.42
C VAL A 8 -16.29 14.91 -5.33
N ALA A 9 -16.25 14.66 -6.65
CA ALA A 9 -15.55 15.56 -7.59
C ALA A 9 -16.40 16.78 -8.05
N ALA A 10 -17.68 16.81 -7.66
CA ALA A 10 -18.65 17.84 -8.07
C ALA A 10 -19.38 18.56 -6.91
N SER A 11 -19.19 18.18 -5.65
CA SER A 11 -19.96 18.67 -4.49
C SER A 11 -19.63 20.05 -3.98
N LEU A 12 -18.55 20.64 -4.46
CA LEU A 12 -18.15 21.97 -4.01
C LEU A 12 -18.94 23.10 -4.73
N LEU A 13 -19.98 22.76 -5.50
CA LEU A 13 -20.73 23.65 -6.39
C LEU A 13 -22.12 24.08 -5.92
N ALA A 14 -22.30 24.38 -4.64
CA ALA A 14 -23.52 25.07 -4.20
C ALA A 14 -23.26 26.08 -3.08
N THR A 15 -22.90 27.31 -3.44
CA THR A 15 -23.14 28.47 -2.57
C THR A 15 -24.51 29.07 -2.87
N LEU A 16 -25.44 28.97 -1.91
CA LEU A 16 -26.66 29.76 -1.87
C LEU A 16 -26.69 30.54 -0.56
N THR A 17 -26.53 31.85 -0.68
CA THR A 17 -26.77 32.85 0.36
C THR A 17 -28.26 32.89 0.72
N LEU A 18 -28.59 32.83 2.01
CA LEU A 18 -29.82 33.43 2.54
C LEU A 18 -29.60 33.92 3.98
N THR A 19 -29.91 35.19 4.17
CA THR A 19 -29.90 35.96 5.42
C THR A 19 -31.25 35.86 6.15
N GLY A 20 -31.19 35.90 7.50
CA GLY A 20 -32.27 36.28 8.43
C GLY A 20 -33.12 35.13 8.96
N CYS A 21 -33.57 35.05 10.22
CA CYS A 21 -33.56 35.96 11.38
C CYS A 21 -33.77 35.14 12.68
N ASN A 22 -33.19 35.63 13.78
CA ASN A 22 -33.71 35.71 15.17
C ASN A 22 -34.71 34.65 15.69
N ASP A 23 -34.39 33.97 16.80
CA ASP A 23 -34.95 34.32 18.11
C ASP A 23 -34.32 33.54 19.29
N ASP A 24 -34.29 34.25 20.42
CA ASP A 24 -33.83 33.91 21.76
C ASP A 24 -34.52 32.67 22.38
N SER A 25 -33.80 31.95 23.24
CA SER A 25 -34.19 31.67 24.64
C SER A 25 -33.29 30.59 25.26
N SER A 26 -32.50 30.98 26.26
CA SER A 26 -31.73 30.07 27.10
C SER A 26 -32.53 29.63 28.32
N SER A 27 -32.45 28.34 28.66
CA SER A 27 -32.72 27.88 30.02
C SER A 27 -31.80 26.69 30.34
N THR A 28 -31.08 26.85 31.44
CA THR A 28 -30.16 25.90 32.08
C THR A 28 -30.91 24.75 32.76
N PRO A 29 -30.21 23.63 33.04
CA PRO A 29 -30.42 22.97 34.31
C PRO A 29 -29.12 22.60 35.05
N THR A 30 -29.00 23.24 36.20
CA THR A 30 -28.52 22.82 37.53
C THR A 30 -28.07 21.36 37.70
N ALA A 31 -26.83 21.19 38.17
CA ALA A 31 -26.35 20.01 38.89
C ALA A 31 -26.67 20.13 40.40
N PRO A 32 -26.71 19.01 41.13
CA PRO A 32 -26.25 19.03 42.51
C PRO A 32 -25.23 17.93 42.83
N ASP A 33 -24.18 18.36 43.53
CA ASP A 33 -23.24 17.58 44.34
C ASP A 33 -23.95 16.68 45.35
N VAL A 34 -23.44 15.47 45.61
CA VAL A 34 -23.41 14.90 46.96
C VAL A 34 -22.17 14.02 47.18
N GLU A 35 -21.58 14.24 48.35
CA GLU A 35 -20.35 13.75 48.94
C GLU A 35 -20.21 12.23 49.13
N ASN A 36 -18.95 11.82 49.20
CA ASN A 36 -18.46 10.54 49.71
C ASN A 36 -18.47 10.54 51.25
N PRO A 37 -18.83 9.44 51.95
CA PRO A 37 -17.79 8.79 52.74
C PRO A 37 -17.92 7.26 52.91
N SER A 38 -16.75 6.61 52.99
CA SER A 38 -16.47 5.30 53.64
C SER A 38 -16.55 5.45 55.19
N PRO A 39 -16.62 4.42 56.09
CA PRO A 39 -16.05 3.07 55.94
C PRO A 39 -16.73 1.85 56.64
N GLU A 40 -16.19 0.67 56.29
CA GLU A 40 -16.01 -0.60 57.06
C GLU A 40 -17.17 -1.30 57.81
N THR A 41 -17.46 -2.55 57.43
CA THR A 41 -17.12 -3.82 58.16
C THR A 41 -18.08 -4.97 57.80
N GLY A 42 -17.52 -6.19 57.60
CA GLY A 42 -18.26 -7.46 57.78
C GLY A 42 -18.32 -8.41 56.59
N ASN A 43 -17.44 -9.43 56.59
CA ASN A 43 -17.58 -10.72 55.88
C ASN A 43 -18.25 -11.73 56.86
N PRO A 44 -19.01 -12.77 56.44
CA PRO A 44 -18.41 -13.97 55.83
C PRO A 44 -19.21 -14.69 54.71
N ASP A 45 -18.44 -15.15 53.72
CA ASP A 45 -18.44 -16.50 53.12
C ASP A 45 -19.55 -16.91 52.13
N THR A 46 -19.16 -17.19 50.88
CA THR A 46 -19.31 -18.51 50.20
C THR A 46 -18.94 -18.43 48.71
N GLY A 47 -18.04 -19.32 48.26
CA GLY A 47 -17.91 -19.74 46.86
C GLY A 47 -16.81 -19.06 46.03
N LYS A 48 -15.59 -19.63 46.06
CA LYS A 48 -14.51 -19.33 45.11
C LYS A 48 -14.73 -20.16 43.83
N PRO A 49 -14.89 -19.57 42.64
CA PRO A 49 -14.53 -20.22 41.39
C PRO A 49 -13.01 -20.09 41.23
N ASP A 50 -12.30 -21.20 41.09
CA ASP A 50 -10.92 -21.18 40.63
C ASP A 50 -10.89 -20.58 39.21
N THR A 51 -10.49 -19.32 39.12
CA THR A 51 -9.91 -18.77 37.91
C THR A 51 -8.54 -19.41 37.74
N GLU A 52 -8.49 -20.55 37.03
CA GLU A 52 -7.27 -21.01 36.39
C GLU A 52 -6.81 -19.92 35.42
N GLN A 53 -5.77 -19.20 35.85
CA GLN A 53 -4.91 -18.46 34.96
C GLN A 53 -4.32 -19.46 33.94
N PRO A 54 -4.42 -19.21 32.63
CA PRO A 54 -3.86 -20.13 31.65
C PRO A 54 -2.36 -20.26 31.91
N THR A 55 -1.94 -21.48 32.19
CA THR A 55 -0.52 -21.82 32.24
C THR A 55 0.02 -21.64 30.82
N PRO A 56 1.17 -20.96 30.60
CA PRO A 56 1.74 -20.84 29.27
C PRO A 56 1.94 -22.24 28.69
N ASP A 57 1.35 -22.49 27.53
CA ASP A 57 1.55 -23.74 26.83
C ASP A 57 3.03 -23.81 26.41
N THR A 58 3.82 -24.61 27.12
CA THR A 58 5.28 -24.65 26.97
C THR A 58 5.74 -25.35 25.69
N SER A 59 4.81 -25.61 24.76
CA SER A 59 4.98 -26.38 23.53
C SER A 59 5.12 -25.52 22.26
N THR A 60 4.85 -24.22 22.34
CA THR A 60 4.89 -23.30 21.19
C THR A 60 6.04 -22.28 21.27
N ILE A 61 6.43 -21.76 20.11
CA ILE A 61 7.35 -20.64 19.92
C ILE A 61 6.65 -19.60 19.05
N THR A 62 6.84 -18.32 19.39
CA THR A 62 6.33 -17.21 18.60
C THR A 62 7.32 -16.88 17.48
N ILE A 63 6.82 -16.80 16.25
CA ILE A 63 7.53 -16.13 15.16
C ILE A 63 6.94 -14.73 14.98
N GLN A 64 7.73 -13.79 14.46
CA GLN A 64 7.28 -12.44 14.14
C GLN A 64 7.87 -11.99 12.80
N ALA A 65 7.01 -11.69 11.84
CA ALA A 65 7.40 -11.22 10.51
C ALA A 65 7.47 -9.69 10.47
N ILE A 66 8.65 -9.14 10.14
CA ILE A 66 8.94 -7.72 10.34
C ILE A 66 9.62 -7.11 9.10
N ASP A 67 8.99 -6.10 8.52
CA ASP A 67 9.57 -4.96 7.78
C ASP A 67 8.91 -3.66 8.25
N GLY A 68 7.58 -3.56 8.20
CA GLY A 68 6.67 -3.28 9.30
C GLY A 68 5.99 -4.58 9.76
N TYR A 69 4.97 -4.52 10.62
CA TYR A 69 4.27 -5.74 11.01
C TYR A 69 3.46 -6.31 9.84
N LEU A 70 3.81 -7.51 9.40
CA LEU A 70 3.15 -8.18 8.29
C LEU A 70 1.98 -9.04 8.78
N ALA A 71 0.76 -8.57 8.56
CA ALA A 71 -0.46 -9.27 8.96
C ALA A 71 -1.04 -10.15 7.84
N ASN A 72 -1.55 -11.32 8.19
CA ASN A 72 -2.09 -12.34 7.27
C ASN A 72 -1.06 -12.95 6.30
N ALA A 73 0.22 -12.96 6.66
CA ALA A 73 1.25 -13.68 5.92
C ALA A 73 1.15 -15.20 6.18
N ASN A 74 1.49 -15.99 5.16
CA ASN A 74 1.53 -17.44 5.28
C ASN A 74 2.87 -17.89 5.84
N ILE A 75 2.89 -19.01 6.56
CA ILE A 75 4.06 -19.56 7.22
C ILE A 75 4.31 -20.96 6.70
N CYS A 76 5.56 -21.25 6.35
CA CYS A 76 5.98 -22.56 5.87
C CYS A 76 7.22 -23.00 6.66
N ILE A 77 7.24 -24.28 7.03
CA ILE A 77 8.37 -24.90 7.70
C ILE A 77 9.11 -25.69 6.64
N ASP A 78 10.24 -25.16 6.19
CA ASP A 78 11.07 -25.75 5.14
C ASP A 78 11.84 -26.94 5.72
N ARG A 79 11.19 -28.11 5.68
CA ARG A 79 11.66 -29.35 6.31
C ARG A 79 12.65 -30.09 5.42
N ASN A 80 12.66 -29.76 4.12
CA ASN A 80 13.53 -30.39 3.14
C ASN A 80 14.74 -29.52 2.75
N ASP A 81 14.84 -28.29 3.30
CA ASP A 81 15.94 -27.34 3.10
C ASP A 81 16.11 -26.95 1.64
N ASN A 82 15.00 -26.80 0.91
CA ASN A 82 14.99 -26.44 -0.51
C ASN A 82 14.73 -24.94 -0.76
N ASN A 83 14.49 -24.15 0.30
CA ASN A 83 14.20 -22.73 0.25
C ASN A 83 12.93 -22.37 -0.55
N VAL A 84 11.98 -23.30 -0.62
CA VAL A 84 10.69 -23.15 -1.28
C VAL A 84 9.60 -23.46 -0.26
N CYS A 85 8.55 -22.64 -0.22
CA CYS A 85 7.36 -23.01 0.54
C CYS A 85 6.56 -24.07 -0.24
N ASP A 86 6.80 -25.34 0.06
CA ASP A 86 6.04 -26.44 -0.53
C ASP A 86 4.62 -26.54 0.08
N THR A 87 3.67 -27.09 -0.69
CA THR A 87 2.25 -27.15 -0.27
C THR A 87 2.04 -27.97 1.01
N ASN A 88 2.87 -28.98 1.26
CA ASN A 88 2.83 -29.81 2.48
C ASN A 88 3.60 -29.19 3.67
N GLU A 89 4.27 -28.06 3.48
CA GLU A 89 5.04 -27.35 4.50
C GLU A 89 4.31 -26.13 5.06
N GLN A 90 3.31 -25.63 4.31
CA GLN A 90 2.49 -24.51 4.71
C GLN A 90 1.63 -24.86 5.93
N LEU A 91 1.68 -24.01 6.95
CA LEU A 91 0.85 -24.09 8.14
C LEU A 91 -0.52 -23.44 7.89
N ASN A 92 -1.52 -23.89 8.66
CA ASN A 92 -2.86 -23.28 8.65
C ASN A 92 -2.96 -21.97 9.45
N VAL A 93 -1.92 -21.64 10.23
CA VAL A 93 -1.82 -20.39 10.98
C VAL A 93 -1.25 -19.29 10.08
N LYS A 94 -1.76 -18.07 10.26
CA LYS A 94 -1.25 -16.86 9.61
C LYS A 94 -0.79 -15.88 10.68
N THR A 95 0.05 -14.93 10.29
CA THR A 95 0.47 -13.85 11.18
C THR A 95 -0.70 -12.94 11.54
N ASP A 96 -0.71 -12.46 12.79
CA ASP A 96 -1.68 -11.49 13.30
C ASP A 96 -1.33 -10.04 12.93
N LYS A 97 -2.08 -9.07 13.46
CA LYS A 97 -1.85 -7.63 13.20
C LYS A 97 -0.48 -7.09 13.66
N ASN A 98 0.23 -7.82 14.51
CA ASN A 98 1.57 -7.49 14.99
C ASN A 98 2.64 -8.34 14.31
N GLY A 99 2.28 -9.03 13.22
CA GLY A 99 3.17 -9.93 12.49
C GLY A 99 3.44 -11.26 13.19
N LYS A 100 2.70 -11.60 14.27
CA LYS A 100 3.00 -12.75 15.12
C LYS A 100 2.20 -13.99 14.76
N ALA A 101 2.81 -15.15 14.91
CA ALA A 101 2.13 -16.44 14.89
C ALA A 101 2.83 -17.43 15.82
N GLU A 102 2.08 -18.41 16.32
CA GLU A 102 2.62 -19.50 17.13
C GLU A 102 2.87 -20.74 16.27
N ILE A 103 4.06 -21.33 16.42
CA ILE A 103 4.46 -22.60 15.80
C ILE A 103 4.91 -23.58 16.88
N SER A 104 5.04 -24.87 16.55
CA SER A 104 5.56 -25.84 17.51
C SER A 104 7.08 -25.68 17.72
N LYS A 105 7.58 -26.06 18.89
CA LYS A 105 9.03 -26.14 19.15
C LYS A 105 9.77 -27.10 18.22
N GLU A 106 9.11 -28.12 17.71
CA GLU A 106 9.70 -29.05 16.74
C GLU A 106 9.84 -28.41 15.37
N ASP A 107 8.87 -27.61 14.95
CA ASP A 107 8.94 -26.86 13.69
C ASP A 107 10.00 -25.76 13.72
N ALA A 108 10.23 -25.14 14.88
CA ALA A 108 11.26 -24.11 15.06
C ALA A 108 12.71 -24.61 14.83
N LYS A 109 12.92 -25.93 14.69
CA LYS A 109 14.24 -26.52 14.39
C LYS A 109 14.59 -26.50 12.91
N PHE A 110 13.68 -26.04 12.04
CA PHE A 110 13.87 -25.95 10.60
C PHE A 110 13.93 -24.49 10.15
N ASN A 111 14.29 -24.26 8.89
CA ASN A 111 14.16 -22.94 8.30
C ASN A 111 12.67 -22.55 8.23
N ILE A 112 12.38 -21.28 8.47
CA ILE A 112 11.00 -20.78 8.47
C ILE A 112 10.86 -19.75 7.37
N ILE A 113 9.92 -20.00 6.47
CA ILE A 113 9.58 -19.10 5.36
C ILE A 113 8.28 -18.37 5.70
N VAL A 114 8.31 -17.05 5.61
CA VAL A 114 7.11 -16.21 5.67
C VAL A 114 6.83 -15.67 4.28
N SER A 115 5.63 -15.95 3.74
CA SER A 115 5.20 -15.46 2.43
C SER A 115 4.16 -14.35 2.59
N ALA A 116 4.53 -13.14 2.19
CA ALA A 116 3.62 -12.03 2.00
C ALA A 116 2.98 -12.12 0.60
N LYS A 117 1.66 -12.03 0.53
CA LYS A 117 0.89 -12.19 -0.70
C LYS A 117 0.13 -10.92 -1.05
N ALA A 118 0.24 -10.49 -2.30
CA ALA A 118 -0.50 -9.37 -2.83
C ALA A 118 -2.00 -9.54 -2.56
N SER A 119 -2.67 -8.44 -2.20
CA SER A 119 -4.09 -8.37 -1.83
C SER A 119 -4.53 -9.15 -0.60
N VAL A 120 -3.65 -9.93 0.04
CA VAL A 120 -3.96 -10.70 1.25
C VAL A 120 -3.26 -10.12 2.47
N THR A 121 -1.96 -9.91 2.34
CA THR A 121 -1.11 -9.43 3.43
C THR A 121 -1.19 -7.91 3.54
N SER A 122 -1.22 -7.41 4.78
CA SER A 122 -1.12 -5.98 5.10
C SER A 122 0.20 -5.73 5.82
N ASP A 123 0.78 -4.55 5.62
CA ASP A 123 2.00 -4.07 6.27
C ASP A 123 1.63 -2.84 7.09
N SER A 124 2.01 -2.80 8.37
CA SER A 124 1.63 -1.71 9.28
C SER A 124 2.16 -0.33 8.86
N ASP A 125 3.16 -0.25 7.98
CA ASP A 125 3.67 1.01 7.44
C ASP A 125 2.83 1.55 6.27
N LYS A 126 1.86 0.79 5.76
CA LYS A 126 1.10 1.12 4.55
C LYS A 126 -0.41 1.01 4.80
N SER A 127 -1.19 1.90 4.19
CA SER A 127 -2.63 1.71 4.10
C SER A 127 -2.98 0.56 3.14
N GLY A 128 -4.06 -0.16 3.45
CA GLY A 128 -4.59 -1.21 2.58
C GLY A 128 -3.81 -2.53 2.56
N LYS A 129 -3.78 -3.16 1.39
CA LYS A 129 -3.15 -4.46 1.14
C LYS A 129 -1.92 -4.28 0.26
N LEU A 130 -0.96 -5.19 0.40
CA LEU A 130 0.26 -5.18 -0.43
C LEU A 130 -0.07 -5.37 -1.91
N GLY A 131 0.66 -4.66 -2.77
CA GLY A 131 0.53 -4.78 -4.24
C GLY A 131 1.42 -5.85 -4.86
N ASN A 132 2.36 -6.43 -4.11
CA ASN A 132 3.32 -7.41 -4.60
C ASN A 132 3.54 -8.58 -3.62
N ASP A 133 3.93 -9.72 -4.18
CA ASP A 133 4.39 -10.88 -3.43
C ASP A 133 5.86 -10.72 -3.04
N PHE A 134 6.23 -11.27 -1.89
CA PHE A 134 7.63 -11.49 -1.49
C PHE A 134 7.70 -12.54 -0.39
N GLN A 135 8.92 -13.02 -0.12
CA GLN A 135 9.19 -14.01 0.92
C GLN A 135 10.35 -13.58 1.81
N TYR A 136 10.23 -13.91 3.09
CA TYR A 136 11.34 -13.92 4.03
C TYR A 136 11.67 -15.33 4.46
N ILE A 137 12.93 -15.52 4.84
CA ILE A 137 13.41 -16.75 5.46
C ILE A 137 14.30 -16.42 6.66
N VAL A 138 14.27 -17.30 7.65
CA VAL A 138 15.24 -17.34 8.73
C VAL A 138 15.81 -18.75 8.83
N SER A 139 17.12 -18.83 8.99
CA SER A 139 17.84 -20.10 9.14
C SER A 139 17.54 -20.74 10.48
N ALA A 140 17.46 -22.08 10.51
CA ALA A 140 17.32 -22.85 11.74
C ALA A 140 18.38 -22.49 12.81
N SER A 141 19.59 -22.13 12.39
CA SER A 141 20.69 -21.73 13.29
C SER A 141 20.44 -20.43 14.05
N ASP A 142 19.60 -19.54 13.52
CA ASP A 142 19.28 -18.24 14.10
C ASP A 142 18.02 -18.31 14.99
N ASN A 143 17.34 -19.46 15.02
CA ASN A 143 16.16 -19.69 15.84
C ASN A 143 16.58 -19.95 17.30
N ILE A 144 16.55 -18.91 18.12
CA ILE A 144 16.90 -19.03 19.54
C ILE A 144 15.70 -19.59 20.32
N GLU A 145 15.86 -20.80 20.88
CA GLU A 145 14.86 -21.44 21.72
C GLU A 145 14.54 -20.55 22.94
N ASN A 146 13.24 -20.28 23.15
CA ASN A 146 12.67 -19.39 24.20
C ASN A 146 12.65 -17.88 23.90
N ASN A 147 13.01 -17.45 22.69
CA ASN A 147 12.75 -16.10 22.22
C ASN A 147 11.75 -16.09 21.07
N THR A 148 11.20 -14.91 20.78
CA THR A 148 10.50 -14.68 19.51
C THR A 148 11.50 -14.83 18.37
N ILE A 149 11.15 -15.62 17.36
CA ILE A 149 11.94 -15.74 16.13
C ILE A 149 11.52 -14.61 15.17
N SER A 150 12.41 -13.65 14.96
CA SER A 150 12.19 -12.57 13.98
C SER A 150 12.48 -13.08 12.57
N VAL A 151 11.51 -12.96 11.66
CA VAL A 151 11.68 -13.28 10.24
C VAL A 151 11.62 -11.98 9.45
N THR A 152 12.77 -11.53 8.93
CA THR A 152 12.96 -10.16 8.43
C THR A 152 13.74 -10.15 7.11
N PRO A 153 13.83 -9.00 6.41
CA PRO A 153 14.77 -8.84 5.31
C PRO A 153 16.22 -9.14 5.69
N PHE A 154 16.63 -8.90 6.94
CA PHE A 154 18.00 -9.15 7.40
C PHE A 154 18.27 -10.64 7.59
N THR A 155 17.35 -11.39 8.20
CA THR A 155 17.51 -12.86 8.31
C THR A 155 17.49 -13.51 6.93
N THR A 156 16.69 -12.97 6.01
CA THR A 156 16.64 -13.42 4.61
C THR A 156 17.99 -13.19 3.92
N MET A 157 18.59 -12.02 4.12
CA MET A 157 19.90 -11.68 3.57
C MET A 157 21.02 -12.53 4.18
N ALA A 158 20.98 -12.78 5.49
CA ALA A 158 21.95 -13.65 6.16
C ALA A 158 21.88 -15.09 5.61
N HIS A 159 20.66 -15.64 5.52
CA HIS A 159 20.40 -16.96 4.96
C HIS A 159 20.87 -17.06 3.49
N THR A 160 20.46 -16.13 2.63
CA THR A 160 20.80 -16.16 1.19
C THR A 160 22.29 -15.94 0.92
N LYS A 161 23.00 -15.29 1.84
CA LYS A 161 24.45 -15.11 1.79
C LYS A 161 25.24 -16.28 2.43
N ASP A 162 24.55 -17.25 3.03
CA ASP A 162 25.18 -18.32 3.82
C ASP A 162 26.13 -17.77 4.91
N THR A 163 25.63 -16.80 5.68
CA THR A 163 26.35 -16.16 6.78
C THR A 163 25.47 -16.05 8.02
N THR A 164 26.08 -15.75 9.17
CA THR A 164 25.33 -15.51 10.41
C THR A 164 24.75 -14.08 10.42
N LEU A 165 23.65 -13.88 11.15
CA LEU A 165 23.09 -12.54 11.34
C LEU A 165 24.10 -11.57 11.99
N GLU A 166 24.99 -12.07 12.86
CA GLU A 166 26.05 -11.27 13.48
C GLU A 166 27.11 -10.81 12.48
N ALA A 167 27.60 -11.71 11.63
CA ALA A 167 28.54 -11.34 10.58
C ALA A 167 27.92 -10.36 9.56
N LEU A 168 26.62 -10.53 9.26
CA LEU A 168 25.89 -9.57 8.43
C LEU A 168 25.76 -8.21 9.11
N ALA A 169 25.47 -8.17 10.42
CA ALA A 169 25.37 -6.93 11.18
C ALA A 169 26.68 -6.14 11.12
N ASP A 170 27.81 -6.82 11.31
CA ASP A 170 29.14 -6.24 11.21
C ASP A 170 29.43 -5.70 9.80
N GLU A 171 29.09 -6.46 8.75
CA GLU A 171 29.28 -6.03 7.36
C GLU A 171 28.46 -4.79 7.00
N LEU A 172 27.21 -4.74 7.46
CA LEU A 172 26.31 -3.60 7.24
C LEU A 172 26.57 -2.43 8.19
N ASN A 173 27.42 -2.62 9.21
CA ASN A 173 27.65 -1.68 10.30
C ASN A 173 26.33 -1.27 10.97
N LEU A 174 25.50 -2.27 11.30
CA LEU A 174 24.22 -2.12 12.01
C LEU A 174 24.26 -2.84 13.37
N PRO A 175 23.58 -2.34 14.42
CA PRO A 175 23.61 -3.01 15.71
C PRO A 175 22.87 -4.35 15.66
N LEU A 176 23.56 -5.45 16.00
CA LEU A 176 22.99 -6.79 16.00
C LEU A 176 21.68 -6.89 16.80
N ASN A 177 21.68 -6.35 18.02
CA ASN A 177 20.51 -6.39 18.90
C ASN A 177 19.28 -5.69 18.29
N THR A 178 19.49 -4.70 17.40
CA THR A 178 18.42 -3.99 16.72
C THR A 178 17.91 -4.78 15.52
N ILE A 179 18.78 -5.33 14.67
CA ILE A 179 18.35 -6.09 13.47
C ILE A 179 17.75 -7.47 13.83
N ALA A 180 18.15 -8.05 14.97
CA ALA A 180 17.59 -9.29 15.50
C ALA A 180 16.30 -9.05 16.29
N GLY A 181 16.08 -7.82 16.78
CA GLY A 181 14.96 -7.44 17.63
C GLY A 181 13.74 -6.91 16.89
N ASP A 182 12.76 -6.44 17.67
CA ASP A 182 11.56 -5.77 17.15
C ASP A 182 11.84 -4.27 16.97
N TYR A 183 12.49 -3.93 15.86
CA TYR A 183 12.82 -2.53 15.53
C TYR A 183 11.57 -1.68 15.25
N VAL A 184 10.42 -2.29 14.89
CA VAL A 184 9.15 -1.57 14.71
C VAL A 184 8.64 -1.04 16.05
N ALA A 185 8.74 -1.84 17.12
CA ALA A 185 8.36 -1.40 18.46
C ALA A 185 9.29 -0.33 19.04
N GLN A 186 10.55 -0.28 18.59
CA GLN A 186 11.59 0.58 19.16
C GLN A 186 11.82 1.89 18.39
N LYS A 187 11.36 1.98 17.13
CA LYS A 187 11.65 3.10 16.20
C LYS A 187 11.30 4.50 16.69
N GLU A 188 10.36 4.62 17.63
CA GLU A 188 9.97 5.91 18.22
C GLU A 188 10.93 6.40 19.31
N SER A 189 11.82 5.53 19.80
CA SER A 189 12.67 5.77 20.98
C SER A 189 14.16 5.47 20.77
N ASP A 190 14.53 4.86 19.64
CA ASP A 190 15.90 4.51 19.29
C ASP A 190 16.17 4.83 17.81
N ASP A 191 17.08 5.77 17.56
CA ASP A 191 17.50 6.19 16.21
C ASP A 191 18.05 5.01 15.38
N ASN A 192 18.71 4.04 16.03
CA ASN A 192 19.17 2.84 15.33
C ASN A 192 17.99 1.97 14.90
N ALA A 193 16.98 1.81 15.75
CA ALA A 193 15.76 1.09 15.40
C ALA A 193 15.01 1.82 14.27
N GLN A 194 14.97 3.16 14.30
CA GLN A 194 14.39 3.96 13.23
C GLN A 194 15.11 3.75 11.89
N LYS A 195 16.44 3.74 11.90
CA LYS A 195 17.27 3.46 10.72
C LYS A 195 17.08 2.03 10.22
N VAL A 196 17.15 1.04 11.10
CA VAL A 196 16.98 -0.38 10.76
C VAL A 196 15.59 -0.64 10.17
N HIS A 197 14.55 -0.05 10.77
CA HIS A 197 13.19 -0.05 10.26
C HIS A 197 13.10 0.53 8.84
N ALA A 198 13.69 1.71 8.64
CA ALA A 198 13.73 2.35 7.33
C ALA A 198 14.48 1.53 6.27
N ILE A 199 15.59 0.87 6.64
CA ILE A 199 16.31 -0.06 5.76
C ILE A 199 15.42 -1.25 5.43
N ALA A 200 14.81 -1.90 6.42
CA ALA A 200 13.99 -3.10 6.25
C ALA A 200 12.85 -2.88 5.23
N ARG A 201 12.04 -1.85 5.41
CA ARG A 201 10.97 -1.54 4.46
C ARG A 201 11.49 -1.15 3.08
N SER A 202 12.62 -0.45 2.99
CA SER A 202 13.20 0.00 1.72
C SER A 202 13.71 -1.20 0.92
N ILE A 203 14.44 -2.11 1.57
CA ILE A 203 15.00 -3.27 0.88
C ILE A 203 13.94 -4.29 0.47
N THR A 204 12.84 -4.37 1.20
CA THR A 204 11.65 -5.15 0.81
C THR A 204 11.16 -4.73 -0.58
N THR A 205 11.32 -3.46 -0.95
CA THR A 205 11.01 -2.95 -2.30
C THR A 205 12.01 -3.37 -3.38
N THR A 206 12.94 -4.26 -3.07
CA THR A 206 13.91 -4.80 -4.03
C THR A 206 13.87 -6.32 -4.12
N LEU A 207 13.13 -6.97 -3.21
CA LEU A 207 13.05 -8.41 -3.17
C LEU A 207 12.24 -8.96 -4.36
N PRO A 208 12.69 -10.09 -4.93
CA PRO A 208 11.89 -10.88 -5.85
C PRO A 208 10.76 -11.61 -5.11
N THR A 209 9.91 -12.30 -5.87
CA THR A 209 8.75 -13.04 -5.32
C THR A 209 9.14 -14.32 -4.58
N THR A 210 10.32 -14.88 -4.84
CA THR A 210 10.79 -16.15 -4.27
C THR A 210 12.23 -16.05 -3.79
N ILE A 211 12.57 -16.81 -2.75
CA ILE A 211 13.92 -16.83 -2.16
C ILE A 211 14.98 -17.24 -3.20
N ALA A 212 14.69 -18.24 -4.04
CA ALA A 212 15.62 -18.73 -5.07
C ALA A 212 16.03 -17.69 -6.12
N ALA A 213 15.26 -16.61 -6.27
CA ALA A 213 15.57 -15.52 -7.20
C ALA A 213 16.38 -14.38 -6.57
N ILE A 214 16.71 -14.47 -5.27
CA ILE A 214 17.47 -13.45 -4.55
C ILE A 214 18.95 -13.52 -4.97
N ASP A 215 19.47 -12.37 -5.42
CA ASP A 215 20.90 -12.14 -5.59
C ASP A 215 21.43 -11.50 -4.29
N ALA A 216 22.09 -12.31 -3.46
CA ALA A 216 22.54 -11.90 -2.13
C ALA A 216 23.56 -10.75 -2.17
N ASP A 217 24.51 -10.77 -3.11
CA ASP A 217 25.52 -9.72 -3.24
C ASP A 217 24.88 -8.39 -3.67
N LYS A 218 23.93 -8.45 -4.61
CA LYS A 218 23.14 -7.28 -4.99
C LYS A 218 22.33 -6.76 -3.82
N LEU A 219 21.69 -7.64 -3.05
CA LEU A 219 20.87 -7.26 -1.89
C LEU A 219 21.71 -6.55 -0.81
N VAL A 220 22.88 -7.09 -0.45
CA VAL A 220 23.81 -6.45 0.49
C VAL A 220 24.24 -5.07 -0.02
N LYS A 221 24.65 -4.98 -1.30
CA LYS A 221 25.04 -3.70 -1.90
C LYS A 221 23.91 -2.66 -1.84
N THR A 222 22.70 -3.06 -2.23
CA THR A 222 21.50 -2.22 -2.14
C THR A 222 21.26 -1.75 -0.69
N THR A 223 21.44 -2.63 0.29
CA THR A 223 21.34 -2.29 1.72
C THR A 223 22.34 -1.21 2.13
N THR A 224 23.60 -1.35 1.70
CA THR A 224 24.66 -0.37 1.97
C THR A 224 24.34 0.98 1.35
N ASP A 225 23.86 0.99 0.10
CA ASP A 225 23.46 2.22 -0.61
C ASP A 225 22.29 2.92 0.11
N ILE A 226 21.27 2.16 0.52
CA ILE A 226 20.15 2.68 1.33
C ILE A 226 20.67 3.24 2.67
N SER A 227 21.49 2.49 3.39
CA SER A 227 22.03 2.91 4.69
C SER A 227 22.76 4.24 4.59
N LYS A 228 23.58 4.43 3.55
CA LYS A 228 24.31 5.68 3.30
C LYS A 228 23.38 6.86 3.08
N ILE A 229 22.30 6.68 2.30
CA ILE A 229 21.30 7.72 2.07
C ILE A 229 20.61 8.07 3.39
N LEU A 230 20.25 7.07 4.20
CA LEU A 230 19.62 7.30 5.50
C LEU A 230 20.55 7.98 6.50
N ASP A 231 21.86 7.74 6.45
CA ASP A 231 22.83 8.48 7.25
C ASP A 231 22.83 9.99 6.90
N GLU A 232 22.71 10.34 5.62
CA GLU A 232 22.54 11.75 5.19
C GLU A 232 21.23 12.35 5.73
N LYS A 233 20.14 11.58 5.73
CA LYS A 233 18.83 11.98 6.27
C LYS A 233 18.85 12.21 7.78
N ILE A 234 19.51 11.32 8.54
CA ILE A 234 19.73 11.48 9.98
C ILE A 234 20.53 12.75 10.27
N ASN A 235 21.61 12.99 9.51
CA ASN A 235 22.42 14.21 9.67
C ASN A 235 21.60 15.50 9.42
N ASN A 236 20.60 15.42 8.55
CA ASN A 236 19.66 16.51 8.27
C ASN A 236 18.50 16.59 9.28
N LYS A 237 18.44 15.70 10.27
CA LYS A 237 17.35 15.59 11.26
C LYS A 237 15.98 15.34 10.61
N GLU A 238 15.97 14.61 9.50
CA GLU A 238 14.73 14.17 8.88
C GLU A 238 14.16 12.99 9.67
N ASP A 239 12.83 12.96 9.84
CA ASP A 239 12.13 11.85 10.48
C ASP A 239 12.10 10.66 9.53
N LEU A 240 12.95 9.66 9.79
CA LEU A 240 13.01 8.51 8.93
C LEU A 240 11.68 7.78 8.87
N ASN A 241 10.82 7.80 9.91
CA ASN A 241 9.54 7.07 9.88
C ASN A 241 8.66 7.45 8.69
N THR A 242 8.84 8.63 8.11
CA THR A 242 8.06 9.16 7.00
C THR A 242 8.67 8.91 5.61
N ILE A 243 9.81 8.23 5.50
CA ILE A 243 10.59 8.11 4.25
C ILE A 243 10.84 6.66 3.84
N ASN A 244 10.54 6.30 2.60
CA ASN A 244 10.99 5.06 1.98
C ASN A 244 12.10 5.33 0.95
N ILE A 245 13.09 4.45 0.83
CA ILE A 245 14.05 4.49 -0.27
C ILE A 245 13.62 3.46 -1.32
N GLU A 246 13.32 3.95 -2.51
CA GLU A 246 12.98 3.13 -3.68
C GLU A 246 14.07 3.26 -4.74
N PHE A 247 14.01 2.41 -5.77
CA PHE A 247 14.91 2.50 -6.92
C PHE A 247 14.09 2.77 -8.18
N ASP A 248 14.50 3.77 -8.96
CA ASP A 248 13.86 4.07 -10.24
C ASP A 248 14.20 3.02 -11.31
N GLU A 249 13.65 3.17 -12.53
CA GLU A 249 13.89 2.21 -13.61
C GLU A 249 15.35 2.11 -14.07
N LYS A 250 16.19 3.11 -13.72
CA LYS A 250 17.63 3.12 -14.00
C LYS A 250 18.44 2.53 -12.84
N GLY A 251 17.78 2.10 -11.77
CA GLY A 251 18.41 1.59 -10.57
C GLY A 251 19.02 2.68 -9.68
N GLN A 252 18.60 3.94 -9.85
CA GLN A 252 19.00 5.03 -8.97
C GLN A 252 18.08 5.05 -7.73
N ALA A 253 18.69 5.12 -6.56
CA ALA A 253 17.96 5.27 -5.31
C ALA A 253 17.28 6.64 -5.22
N VAL A 254 16.01 6.65 -4.83
CA VAL A 254 15.16 7.83 -4.68
C VAL A 254 14.45 7.78 -3.33
N SER A 255 14.42 8.92 -2.64
CA SER A 255 13.68 9.09 -1.39
C SER A 255 12.23 9.43 -1.71
N LYS A 256 11.28 8.64 -1.20
CA LYS A 256 9.83 8.89 -1.31
C LYS A 256 9.18 9.02 0.06
N ALA A 257 8.17 9.86 0.16
CA ALA A 257 7.41 10.00 1.38
C ALA A 257 6.40 8.84 1.52
N ILE A 258 6.20 8.38 2.75
CA ILE A 258 5.19 7.39 3.11
C ILE A 258 3.95 8.13 3.57
N TYR A 259 2.79 7.73 3.04
CA TYR A 259 1.52 8.36 3.35
C TYR A 259 0.53 7.37 3.96
N THR A 260 -0.19 7.86 4.97
CA THR A 260 -1.49 7.35 5.45
C THR A 260 -2.56 8.30 4.94
N THR A 261 -3.84 7.94 4.99
CA THR A 261 -4.93 8.85 4.59
C THR A 261 -4.86 10.14 5.39
N ALA A 262 -4.59 10.02 6.70
CA ALA A 262 -4.40 11.13 7.61
C ALA A 262 -3.26 12.07 7.19
N SER A 263 -2.09 11.54 6.84
CA SER A 263 -0.96 12.38 6.41
C SER A 263 -1.10 12.87 4.97
N TYR A 264 -1.79 12.15 4.10
CA TYR A 264 -2.02 12.55 2.70
C TYR A 264 -2.92 13.79 2.61
N PHE A 265 -3.86 13.92 3.54
CA PHE A 265 -4.77 15.05 3.69
C PHE A 265 -4.44 15.94 4.90
N ALA A 266 -3.17 16.00 5.30
CA ALA A 266 -2.73 16.92 6.35
C ALA A 266 -2.79 18.39 5.88
N VAL A 267 -2.80 19.33 6.82
CA VAL A 267 -2.88 20.76 6.50
C VAL A 267 -1.72 21.20 5.61
N ASN A 268 -2.02 21.98 4.57
CA ASN A 268 -1.12 22.44 3.50
C ASN A 268 -0.69 21.38 2.50
N GLU A 269 -1.20 20.15 2.59
CA GLU A 269 -1.00 19.17 1.54
C GLU A 269 -1.72 19.58 0.26
N GLU A 270 -1.07 19.33 -0.88
CA GLU A 270 -1.55 19.63 -2.22
C GLU A 270 -1.53 18.35 -3.06
N MET A 271 -2.48 18.20 -3.97
CA MET A 271 -2.64 16.99 -4.77
C MET A 271 -3.48 17.26 -6.02
N TRP A 272 -3.52 16.28 -6.92
CA TRP A 272 -4.29 16.28 -8.15
C TRP A 272 -5.21 15.08 -8.15
N ALA A 273 -6.41 15.23 -8.71
CA ALA A 273 -7.39 14.17 -8.82
C ALA A 273 -7.99 14.11 -10.23
N VAL A 274 -8.28 12.89 -10.71
CA VAL A 274 -9.00 12.67 -11.96
C VAL A 274 -9.80 11.36 -11.88
N SER A 275 -11.02 11.38 -12.41
CA SER A 275 -11.79 10.16 -12.64
C SER A 275 -11.15 9.31 -13.73
N LEU A 276 -11.10 8.00 -13.55
CA LEU A 276 -10.65 7.07 -14.59
C LEU A 276 -11.78 6.63 -15.52
N ASN A 277 -13.04 6.98 -15.21
CA ASN A 277 -14.15 6.87 -16.14
C ASN A 277 -14.15 8.01 -17.16
N LYS A 278 -14.31 7.66 -18.45
CA LYS A 278 -14.24 8.63 -19.55
C LYS A 278 -15.31 9.71 -19.50
N ALA A 279 -16.54 9.38 -19.11
CA ALA A 279 -17.65 10.34 -19.08
C ALA A 279 -17.45 11.38 -17.95
N TYR A 280 -17.15 10.91 -16.74
CA TYR A 280 -16.79 11.76 -15.61
C TYR A 280 -15.57 12.63 -15.92
N ALA A 281 -14.45 12.03 -16.36
CA ALA A 281 -13.25 12.79 -16.71
C ALA A 281 -13.45 13.81 -17.83
N THR A 282 -14.38 13.57 -18.75
CA THR A 282 -14.71 14.55 -19.81
C THR A 282 -15.49 15.75 -19.27
N GLN A 283 -16.39 15.52 -18.32
CA GLN A 283 -17.17 16.58 -17.70
C GLN A 283 -16.38 17.35 -16.65
N GLU A 284 -15.60 16.64 -15.84
CA GLU A 284 -14.94 17.17 -14.64
C GLU A 284 -13.51 17.60 -14.95
N GLY A 285 -12.81 16.87 -15.82
CA GLY A 285 -11.40 17.11 -16.08
C GLY A 285 -10.53 16.72 -14.88
N ILE A 286 -9.35 17.33 -14.81
CA ILE A 286 -8.42 17.16 -13.68
C ILE A 286 -8.69 18.26 -12.66
N ASP A 287 -8.79 17.89 -11.39
CA ASP A 287 -8.89 18.81 -10.27
C ASP A 287 -7.54 18.94 -9.55
N TYR A 288 -7.21 20.15 -9.11
CA TYR A 288 -6.15 20.43 -8.16
C TYR A 288 -6.77 20.66 -6.79
N ALA A 289 -6.32 19.93 -5.77
CA ALA A 289 -6.88 19.96 -4.44
C ALA A 289 -5.82 20.42 -3.42
N LYS A 290 -6.24 21.27 -2.48
CA LYS A 290 -5.41 21.81 -1.41
C LYS A 290 -6.13 21.73 -0.07
N VAL A 291 -5.48 21.14 0.93
CA VAL A 291 -6.00 21.09 2.29
C VAL A 291 -5.68 22.41 2.98
N ILE A 292 -6.70 23.27 3.11
CA ILE A 292 -6.54 24.63 3.67
C ILE A 292 -6.73 24.68 5.20
N SER A 293 -7.34 23.65 5.78
CA SER A 293 -7.50 23.46 7.22
C SER A 293 -7.60 21.96 7.53
N ALA A 294 -7.59 21.57 8.82
CA ALA A 294 -7.63 20.16 9.22
C ALA A 294 -8.87 19.38 8.74
N ASN A 295 -9.92 20.09 8.31
CA ASN A 295 -11.19 19.50 7.87
C ASN A 295 -11.77 20.20 6.63
N THR A 296 -10.96 20.97 5.89
CA THR A 296 -11.45 21.70 4.71
C THR A 296 -10.52 21.50 3.52
N LEU A 297 -11.10 21.04 2.42
CA LEU A 297 -10.44 20.88 1.13
C LEU A 297 -10.92 21.98 0.17
N GLU A 298 -10.00 22.64 -0.50
CA GLU A 298 -10.27 23.48 -1.66
C GLU A 298 -9.93 22.69 -2.92
N MET A 299 -10.88 22.56 -3.86
CA MET A 299 -10.61 21.99 -5.18
C MET A 299 -10.82 23.04 -6.26
N THR A 300 -9.84 23.13 -7.16
CA THR A 300 -9.82 23.98 -8.33
C THR A 300 -9.78 23.14 -9.58
N ARG A 301 -10.82 23.26 -10.39
CA ARG A 301 -10.94 22.51 -11.63
C ARG A 301 -10.08 23.08 -12.73
N TYR A 302 -9.17 22.28 -13.28
CA TYR A 302 -8.15 22.78 -14.21
C TYR A 302 -8.74 23.37 -15.50
N ASN A 303 -9.73 22.70 -16.11
CA ASN A 303 -10.27 23.12 -17.41
C ASN A 303 -11.11 24.41 -17.35
N THR A 304 -11.60 24.80 -16.17
CA THR A 304 -12.52 25.95 -15.99
C THR A 304 -11.97 27.01 -15.03
N GLY A 305 -10.95 26.69 -14.23
CA GLY A 305 -10.46 27.52 -13.14
C GLY A 305 -11.46 27.70 -12.00
N LYS A 306 -12.53 26.90 -11.97
CA LYS A 306 -13.58 27.03 -10.96
C LYS A 306 -13.08 26.45 -9.64
N THR A 307 -13.04 27.27 -8.60
CA THR A 307 -12.63 26.89 -7.25
C THR A 307 -13.83 26.74 -6.33
N SER A 308 -13.69 25.87 -5.35
CA SER A 308 -14.80 25.33 -4.61
C SER A 308 -14.26 24.69 -3.31
N THR A 309 -14.93 24.87 -2.18
CA THR A 309 -14.43 24.47 -0.83
C THR A 309 -15.44 23.62 -0.08
N GLY A 310 -14.98 22.57 0.61
CA GLY A 310 -15.85 21.57 1.22
C GLY A 310 -15.22 20.99 2.46
N GLU A 311 -16.08 20.64 3.42
CA GLU A 311 -15.63 20.00 4.66
C GLU A 311 -15.42 18.50 4.43
N PHE A 312 -14.43 17.95 5.10
CA PHE A 312 -14.18 16.52 5.10
C PHE A 312 -13.77 16.02 6.48
N THR A 313 -13.94 14.71 6.68
CA THR A 313 -13.37 13.97 7.80
C THR A 313 -12.64 12.75 7.28
N ILE A 314 -11.66 12.27 8.04
CA ILE A 314 -10.94 11.04 7.72
C ILE A 314 -11.43 9.93 8.64
N ASN A 315 -11.86 8.82 8.04
CA ASN A 315 -12.28 7.63 8.76
C ASN A 315 -11.51 6.41 8.25
N GLY A 316 -10.39 6.09 8.90
CA GLY A 316 -9.49 5.04 8.46
C GLY A 316 -8.95 5.32 7.05
N ASP A 317 -9.26 4.43 6.11
CA ASP A 317 -8.85 4.55 4.71
C ASP A 317 -9.83 5.37 3.85
N ALA A 318 -10.83 6.06 4.43
CA ALA A 318 -11.79 6.86 3.69
C ALA A 318 -11.70 8.36 4.00
N ILE A 319 -11.87 9.18 2.96
CA ILE A 319 -12.24 10.59 3.10
C ILE A 319 -13.77 10.68 2.99
N VAL A 320 -14.40 11.33 3.97
CA VAL A 320 -15.85 11.46 4.04
C VAL A 320 -16.22 12.93 3.91
N SER A 321 -17.05 13.26 2.92
CA SER A 321 -17.57 14.60 2.67
C SER A 321 -19.06 14.50 2.35
N ASP A 322 -19.88 15.40 2.91
CA ASP A 322 -21.35 15.43 2.72
C ASP A 322 -22.08 14.08 2.95
N GLY A 323 -21.51 13.22 3.80
CA GLY A 323 -22.05 11.90 4.13
C GLY A 323 -21.72 10.80 3.11
N GLU A 324 -20.93 11.12 2.07
CA GLU A 324 -20.39 10.16 1.09
C GLU A 324 -18.92 9.88 1.41
N ALA A 325 -18.51 8.62 1.22
CA ALA A 325 -17.16 8.17 1.52
C ALA A 325 -16.43 7.75 0.24
N ASP A 326 -15.24 8.30 0.04
CA ASP A 326 -14.26 7.84 -0.95
C ASP A 326 -13.24 6.98 -0.23
N THR A 327 -13.30 5.67 -0.47
CA THR A 327 -12.42 4.71 0.21
C THR A 327 -11.17 4.47 -0.63
N PHE A 328 -9.99 4.77 -0.06
CA PHE A 328 -8.71 4.47 -0.68
C PHE A 328 -8.45 2.96 -0.65
N ILE A 329 -8.39 2.37 -1.83
CA ILE A 329 -8.14 0.93 -2.00
C ILE A 329 -6.67 0.62 -2.29
N TYR A 330 -5.90 1.66 -2.61
CA TYR A 330 -4.46 1.63 -2.82
C TYR A 330 -3.91 3.05 -2.63
N MET A 331 -2.74 3.19 -2.02
CA MET A 331 -2.23 4.52 -1.68
C MET A 331 -0.70 4.58 -1.65
N THR A 332 -0.14 5.45 -2.50
CA THR A 332 1.26 5.87 -2.49
C THR A 332 1.35 7.38 -2.72
N GLN A 333 2.55 7.95 -2.61
CA GLN A 333 2.77 9.37 -2.92
C GLN A 333 2.28 9.75 -4.34
N ASP A 334 2.59 8.90 -5.32
CA ASP A 334 2.40 9.23 -6.73
C ASP A 334 1.10 8.64 -7.29
N VAL A 335 0.62 7.52 -6.76
CA VAL A 335 -0.58 6.82 -7.23
C VAL A 335 -1.42 6.37 -6.04
N SER A 336 -2.54 7.04 -5.83
CA SER A 336 -3.55 6.67 -4.85
C SER A 336 -4.89 6.48 -5.54
N LEU A 337 -5.56 5.36 -5.29
CA LEU A 337 -6.83 5.01 -5.93
C LEU A 337 -7.94 5.00 -4.89
N ALA A 338 -8.96 5.82 -5.12
CA ALA A 338 -10.14 5.90 -4.28
C ALA A 338 -11.39 5.47 -5.02
N VAL A 339 -12.27 4.78 -4.31
CA VAL A 339 -13.54 4.29 -4.82
C VAL A 339 -14.67 5.00 -4.06
N PRO A 340 -15.50 5.83 -4.74
CA PRO A 340 -16.66 6.47 -4.15
C PRO A 340 -17.76 5.44 -3.80
N GLN A 341 -18.46 5.65 -2.69
CA GLN A 341 -19.43 4.69 -2.15
C GLN A 341 -20.65 4.39 -3.06
N ASN A 342 -21.02 5.28 -4.00
CA ASN A 342 -22.30 5.18 -4.73
C ASN A 342 -22.25 5.35 -6.26
N ASP A 343 -21.08 5.66 -6.83
CA ASP A 343 -20.98 6.05 -8.26
C ASP A 343 -20.33 5.00 -9.14
N GLY A 344 -19.75 3.96 -8.55
CA GLY A 344 -18.99 2.96 -9.29
C GLY A 344 -17.71 3.48 -9.94
N ASP A 345 -17.33 4.73 -9.73
CA ASP A 345 -16.14 5.34 -10.32
C ASP A 345 -14.84 4.86 -9.62
N LEU A 346 -13.71 5.14 -10.25
CA LEU A 346 -12.38 4.99 -9.70
C LEU A 346 -11.61 6.30 -9.90
N ILE A 347 -11.23 6.93 -8.80
CA ILE A 347 -10.55 8.23 -8.80
C ILE A 347 -9.07 8.01 -8.55
N LEU A 348 -8.23 8.51 -9.46
CA LEU A 348 -6.80 8.65 -9.22
C LEU A 348 -6.54 9.95 -8.46
N TRP A 349 -5.83 9.84 -7.34
CA TRP A 349 -5.21 10.91 -6.58
C TRP A 349 -3.69 10.83 -6.71
N SER A 350 -3.02 11.97 -6.84
CA SER A 350 -1.56 12.04 -6.95
C SER A 350 -0.98 13.30 -6.32
N LYS A 351 0.18 13.21 -5.67
CA LYS A 351 0.99 14.38 -5.31
C LYS A 351 1.71 14.99 -6.52
N LYS A 352 1.76 14.28 -7.66
CA LYS A 352 2.31 14.78 -8.92
C LYS A 352 1.22 15.47 -9.75
N ASP A 353 1.67 16.42 -10.56
CA ASP A 353 0.84 17.10 -11.54
C ASP A 353 0.44 16.16 -12.68
N LEU A 354 -0.81 15.68 -12.63
CA LEU A 354 -1.39 14.74 -13.61
C LEU A 354 -1.51 15.29 -15.04
N ARG A 355 -1.21 16.58 -15.25
CA ARG A 355 -1.16 17.19 -16.59
C ARG A 355 0.19 16.94 -17.27
N GLN A 356 1.21 16.59 -16.48
CA GLN A 356 2.54 16.27 -17.00
C GLN A 356 2.61 14.78 -17.32
N LYS A 357 3.19 14.45 -18.48
CA LYS A 357 3.50 13.06 -18.80
C LYS A 357 4.79 12.63 -18.11
N GLU A 358 4.83 11.37 -17.70
CA GLU A 358 6.06 10.72 -17.29
C GLU A 358 6.81 10.15 -18.50
N ALA A 359 8.14 10.07 -18.40
CA ALA A 359 8.94 9.42 -19.44
C ALA A 359 8.64 7.92 -19.49
N VAL A 360 8.47 7.40 -20.69
CA VAL A 360 8.22 5.98 -20.95
C VAL A 360 9.47 5.36 -21.57
N TYR A 361 9.92 4.24 -21.00
CA TYR A 361 11.13 3.54 -21.41
C TYR A 361 10.79 2.11 -21.86
N ALA A 362 11.55 1.55 -22.80
CA ALA A 362 11.31 0.19 -23.28
C ALA A 362 11.52 -0.83 -22.16
N GLU A 363 12.47 -0.58 -21.26
CA GLU A 363 12.79 -1.37 -20.08
C GLU A 363 11.63 -1.44 -19.07
N THR A 364 10.70 -0.50 -19.14
CA THR A 364 9.46 -0.54 -18.34
C THR A 364 8.61 -1.74 -18.72
N PHE A 365 8.58 -2.12 -20.01
CA PHE A 365 7.69 -3.16 -20.55
C PHE A 365 8.40 -4.44 -20.99
N ALA A 366 9.60 -4.35 -21.55
CA ALA A 366 10.29 -5.49 -22.15
C ALA A 366 10.43 -6.68 -21.17
N ASN A 367 10.04 -7.87 -21.63
CA ASN A 367 10.10 -9.13 -20.88
C ASN A 367 9.29 -9.12 -19.57
N LYS A 368 8.23 -8.31 -19.49
CA LYS A 368 7.34 -8.24 -18.33
C LYS A 368 5.92 -8.63 -18.70
N THR A 369 5.18 -9.09 -17.70
CA THR A 369 3.74 -9.27 -17.78
C THR A 369 3.07 -8.17 -16.97
N PHE A 370 2.04 -7.57 -17.54
CA PHE A 370 1.15 -6.65 -16.85
C PHE A 370 -0.29 -7.11 -16.98
N PHE A 371 -1.10 -6.64 -16.04
CA PHE A 371 -2.54 -6.85 -16.00
C PHE A 371 -3.17 -5.48 -16.23
N PHE A 372 -3.62 -5.25 -17.46
CA PHE A 372 -4.19 -4.00 -17.89
C PHE A 372 -5.65 -3.91 -17.44
N ILE A 373 -5.98 -2.86 -16.70
CA ILE A 373 -7.32 -2.56 -16.21
C ILE A 373 -7.76 -1.24 -16.84
N ALA A 374 -8.97 -1.20 -17.40
CA ALA A 374 -9.58 0.01 -17.93
C ALA A 374 -11.09 -0.01 -17.72
N ASP A 375 -11.74 1.12 -18.02
CA ASP A 375 -13.19 1.23 -18.11
C ASP A 375 -13.61 1.30 -19.58
N ASP A 376 -14.30 0.26 -20.07
CA ASP A 376 -14.78 0.18 -21.45
C ASP A 376 -16.06 0.98 -21.69
N SER A 377 -16.63 1.58 -20.64
CA SER A 377 -17.82 2.38 -20.76
C SER A 377 -17.53 3.74 -21.40
N THR A 378 -18.52 4.25 -22.13
CA THR A 378 -18.57 5.65 -22.57
C THR A 378 -19.61 6.45 -21.80
N THR A 379 -20.07 5.92 -20.66
CA THR A 379 -21.17 6.47 -19.86
C THR A 379 -20.72 6.63 -18.42
N TYR A 380 -21.57 7.21 -17.57
CA TYR A 380 -21.31 7.30 -16.13
C TYR A 380 -21.52 5.97 -15.38
N ASN A 381 -21.81 4.87 -16.09
CA ASN A 381 -21.86 3.54 -15.51
C ASN A 381 -20.58 2.80 -15.94
N PRO A 382 -19.60 2.63 -15.05
CA PRO A 382 -18.35 1.98 -15.39
C PRO A 382 -18.56 0.53 -15.82
N ASP A 383 -17.75 0.10 -16.79
CA ASP A 383 -17.63 -1.29 -17.24
C ASP A 383 -16.17 -1.72 -17.15
N PRO A 384 -15.67 -2.05 -15.93
CA PRO A 384 -14.26 -2.33 -15.75
C PRO A 384 -13.84 -3.66 -16.39
N MET A 385 -12.82 -3.60 -17.24
CA MET A 385 -12.22 -4.73 -17.95
C MET A 385 -10.84 -5.10 -17.39
N LEU A 386 -10.35 -6.29 -17.76
CA LEU A 386 -9.04 -6.79 -17.37
C LEU A 386 -8.46 -7.65 -18.49
N ALA A 387 -7.32 -7.22 -19.03
CA ALA A 387 -6.54 -7.97 -20.00
C ALA A 387 -5.16 -8.33 -19.42
N THR A 388 -4.63 -9.50 -19.78
CA THR A 388 -3.24 -9.86 -19.50
C THR A 388 -2.39 -9.48 -20.70
N MET A 389 -1.35 -8.68 -20.48
CA MET A 389 -0.41 -8.25 -21.52
C MET A 389 0.99 -8.77 -21.23
N ARG A 390 1.49 -9.67 -22.08
CA ARG A 390 2.81 -10.30 -21.96
C ARG A 390 3.76 -9.72 -23.00
N PHE A 391 4.69 -8.90 -22.54
CA PHE A 391 5.67 -8.25 -23.41
C PHE A 391 6.93 -9.10 -23.51
N THR A 392 7.39 -9.30 -24.74
CA THR A 392 8.77 -9.67 -25.08
C THR A 392 9.54 -8.40 -25.47
N THR A 393 10.68 -8.53 -26.13
CA THR A 393 11.48 -7.38 -26.58
C THR A 393 10.79 -6.50 -27.63
N ASP A 394 9.91 -7.08 -28.44
CA ASP A 394 9.29 -6.41 -29.60
C ASP A 394 7.84 -6.86 -29.87
N LYS A 395 7.36 -7.90 -29.18
CA LYS A 395 5.97 -8.38 -29.26
C LYS A 395 5.25 -8.27 -27.93
N VAL A 396 3.94 -8.05 -27.99
CA VAL A 396 3.03 -8.14 -26.85
C VAL A 396 1.92 -9.13 -27.18
N THR A 397 1.72 -10.10 -26.31
CA THR A 397 0.54 -10.97 -26.34
C THR A 397 -0.51 -10.40 -25.39
N ILE A 398 -1.66 -10.03 -25.93
CA ILE A 398 -2.82 -9.57 -25.15
C ILE A 398 -3.79 -10.74 -25.04
N GLU A 399 -4.25 -11.05 -23.83
CA GLU A 399 -5.24 -12.08 -23.54
C GLU A 399 -6.39 -11.48 -22.73
N GLU A 400 -7.61 -11.63 -23.22
CA GLU A 400 -8.82 -11.15 -22.58
C GLU A 400 -9.96 -12.13 -22.84
N ASN A 401 -10.73 -12.48 -21.80
CA ASN A 401 -11.91 -13.35 -21.90
C ASN A 401 -11.69 -14.70 -22.65
N GLY A 402 -10.46 -15.21 -22.62
CA GLY A 402 -10.06 -16.47 -23.29
C GLY A 402 -9.69 -16.31 -24.77
N GLU A 403 -9.73 -15.10 -25.31
CA GLU A 403 -9.19 -14.75 -26.61
C GLU A 403 -7.77 -14.19 -26.46
N SER A 404 -6.92 -14.38 -27.48
CA SER A 404 -5.55 -13.88 -27.46
C SER A 404 -5.08 -13.42 -28.83
N MET A 405 -4.29 -12.35 -28.82
CA MET A 405 -3.67 -11.78 -30.01
C MET A 405 -2.22 -11.39 -29.72
N GLU A 406 -1.34 -11.53 -30.72
CA GLU A 406 0.05 -11.11 -30.64
C GLU A 406 0.27 -9.92 -31.58
N LEU A 407 0.81 -8.84 -31.04
CA LEU A 407 1.00 -7.56 -31.72
C LEU A 407 2.44 -7.08 -31.58
N SER A 408 2.85 -6.15 -32.44
CA SER A 408 4.13 -5.46 -32.27
C SER A 408 3.96 -4.29 -31.31
N TRP A 409 5.00 -3.97 -30.54
CA TRP A 409 5.02 -2.75 -29.73
C TRP A 409 6.35 -2.02 -29.85
N ALA A 410 6.33 -0.72 -29.59
CA ALA A 410 7.53 0.10 -29.50
C ALA A 410 7.29 1.33 -28.62
N ILE A 411 8.37 1.97 -28.18
CA ILE A 411 8.27 3.33 -27.62
C ILE A 411 8.36 4.34 -28.76
N GLN A 412 7.31 5.15 -28.94
CA GLN A 412 7.24 6.19 -29.97
C GLN A 412 6.83 7.51 -29.32
N ASN A 413 7.62 8.58 -29.52
CA ASN A 413 7.35 9.91 -28.96
C ASN A 413 7.13 9.92 -27.42
N ASP A 414 7.90 9.09 -26.71
CA ASP A 414 7.77 8.81 -25.27
C ASP A 414 6.46 8.15 -24.84
N ASN A 415 5.76 7.47 -25.74
CA ASN A 415 4.55 6.70 -25.43
C ASN A 415 4.77 5.22 -25.74
N LEU A 416 4.04 4.35 -25.05
CA LEU A 416 3.91 2.95 -25.45
C LEU A 416 2.93 2.87 -26.63
N PHE A 417 3.43 2.45 -27.79
CA PHE A 417 2.63 2.21 -28.99
C PHE A 417 2.47 0.71 -29.23
N ILE A 418 1.23 0.26 -29.43
CA ILE A 418 0.89 -1.12 -29.81
C ILE A 418 0.17 -1.07 -31.16
N ASP A 419 0.76 -1.75 -32.14
CA ASP A 419 0.38 -1.73 -33.55
C ASP A 419 -0.70 -2.78 -33.81
N PHE A 420 -1.94 -2.34 -34.04
CA PHE A 420 -3.06 -3.21 -34.35
C PHE A 420 -3.21 -3.40 -35.87
N PRO A 421 -3.82 -4.51 -36.34
CA PRO A 421 -4.01 -4.73 -37.76
C PRO A 421 -4.84 -3.62 -38.44
N ASP A 422 -4.59 -3.38 -39.73
CA ASP A 422 -5.32 -2.40 -40.54
C ASP A 422 -6.84 -2.53 -40.36
N GLY A 423 -7.47 -1.47 -39.82
CA GLY A 423 -8.91 -1.39 -39.57
C GLY A 423 -9.29 -1.32 -38.09
N ASP A 424 -8.38 -1.69 -37.20
CA ASP A 424 -8.50 -1.49 -35.75
C ASP A 424 -7.75 -0.22 -35.30
N ASN A 425 -8.06 0.29 -34.11
CA ASN A 425 -7.37 1.45 -33.57
C ASN A 425 -6.12 1.02 -32.81
N ASP A 426 -4.96 1.54 -33.19
CA ASP A 426 -3.73 1.41 -32.42
C ASP A 426 -3.88 1.96 -31.01
N MET A 427 -3.18 1.34 -30.05
CA MET A 427 -3.09 1.87 -28.71
C MET A 427 -1.84 2.73 -28.57
N ASN A 428 -1.98 3.92 -27.98
CA ASN A 428 -0.87 4.85 -27.80
C ASN A 428 -0.90 5.49 -26.41
N PHE A 429 -0.30 4.80 -25.44
CA PHE A 429 -0.38 5.15 -24.02
C PHE A 429 0.72 6.11 -23.56
N LYS A 430 0.30 7.20 -22.95
CA LYS A 430 1.15 8.09 -22.14
C LYS A 430 0.98 7.71 -20.66
N ILE A 431 2.08 7.65 -19.91
CA ILE A 431 2.01 7.48 -18.45
C ILE A 431 1.78 8.85 -17.81
N ILE A 432 0.73 8.98 -17.00
CA ILE A 432 0.37 10.23 -16.30
C ILE A 432 0.73 10.21 -14.81
N ALA A 433 0.84 9.01 -14.24
CA ALA A 433 1.31 8.76 -12.89
C ALA A 433 1.81 7.32 -12.82
N LYS A 434 2.82 7.06 -12.00
CA LYS A 434 3.28 5.69 -11.76
C LYS A 434 3.84 5.51 -10.37
N ASP A 435 3.78 4.28 -9.91
CA ASP A 435 4.61 3.78 -8.83
C ASP A 435 5.14 2.38 -9.18
N ARG A 436 5.63 1.67 -8.17
CA ARG A 436 6.21 0.33 -8.33
C ARG A 436 5.23 -0.74 -8.83
N ASN A 437 3.95 -0.64 -8.46
CA ASN A 437 2.95 -1.66 -8.75
C ASN A 437 1.96 -1.24 -9.84
N LEU A 438 1.80 0.07 -10.08
CA LEU A 438 0.85 0.62 -11.04
C LEU A 438 1.50 1.65 -11.98
N LEU A 439 1.18 1.53 -13.27
CA LEU A 439 1.38 2.59 -14.25
C LEU A 439 0.00 3.09 -14.66
N ILE A 440 -0.35 4.34 -14.32
CA ILE A 440 -1.59 4.94 -14.79
C ILE A 440 -1.34 5.63 -16.13
N THR A 441 -2.21 5.34 -17.08
CA THR A 441 -2.06 5.73 -18.48
C THR A 441 -3.27 6.47 -18.99
N GLU A 442 -3.05 7.32 -19.97
CA GLU A 442 -4.10 7.91 -20.81
C GLU A 442 -3.80 7.53 -22.27
N ASP A 443 -4.83 7.13 -23.02
CA ASP A 443 -4.70 6.93 -24.45
C ASP A 443 -4.55 8.30 -25.14
N SER A 444 -3.48 8.49 -25.90
CA SER A 444 -3.23 9.73 -26.63
C SER A 444 -4.04 9.86 -27.92
N THR A 445 -4.65 8.77 -28.40
CA THR A 445 -5.57 8.77 -29.54
C THR A 445 -7.02 9.11 -29.13
N VAL A 446 -7.39 8.78 -27.88
CA VAL A 446 -8.73 9.02 -27.34
C VAL A 446 -8.65 9.84 -26.05
N LYS A 447 -9.04 11.10 -26.15
CA LYS A 447 -9.01 12.03 -25.00
C LYS A 447 -9.79 11.49 -23.79
N ASN A 448 -9.19 11.62 -22.59
CA ASN A 448 -9.76 11.21 -21.31
C ASN A 448 -10.10 9.70 -21.21
N MET A 449 -9.47 8.87 -22.04
CA MET A 449 -9.55 7.42 -21.89
C MET A 449 -8.35 6.98 -21.06
N PHE A 450 -8.61 6.55 -19.83
CA PHE A 450 -7.57 6.12 -18.91
C PHE A 450 -7.57 4.61 -18.75
N GLY A 451 -6.40 4.08 -18.39
CA GLY A 451 -6.20 2.69 -18.03
C GLY A 451 -5.02 2.56 -17.10
N MET A 452 -4.79 1.38 -16.56
CA MET A 452 -3.65 1.12 -15.70
C MET A 452 -3.03 -0.24 -15.95
N PHE A 453 -1.70 -0.30 -15.89
CA PHE A 453 -0.94 -1.54 -15.91
C PHE A 453 -0.56 -1.92 -14.48
N ALA A 454 -1.13 -3.00 -13.97
CA ALA A 454 -0.74 -3.60 -12.70
C ALA A 454 0.32 -4.68 -12.91
N SER A 455 1.36 -4.70 -12.06
CA SER A 455 2.47 -5.66 -12.18
C SER A 455 2.18 -7.05 -11.59
N ASN A 456 1.07 -7.21 -10.86
CA ASN A 456 0.69 -8.44 -10.18
C ASN A 456 -0.78 -8.79 -10.42
N GLU A 457 -1.07 -10.06 -10.71
CA GLU A 457 -2.41 -10.52 -11.08
C GLU A 457 -3.41 -10.44 -9.92
N ALA A 458 -3.01 -10.94 -8.74
CA ALA A 458 -3.88 -10.97 -7.57
C ALA A 458 -4.25 -9.54 -7.17
N PHE A 459 -3.26 -8.64 -7.22
CA PHE A 459 -3.46 -7.21 -7.01
C PHE A 459 -4.42 -6.60 -8.04
N ALA A 460 -4.21 -6.84 -9.33
CA ALA A 460 -5.08 -6.35 -10.38
C ALA A 460 -6.54 -6.82 -10.20
N ARG A 461 -6.74 -8.10 -9.87
CA ARG A 461 -8.06 -8.68 -9.64
C ARG A 461 -8.75 -8.13 -8.39
N ASP A 462 -8.00 -7.86 -7.34
CA ASP A 462 -8.52 -7.23 -6.12
C ASP A 462 -8.95 -5.77 -6.38
N LEU A 463 -8.13 -4.98 -7.10
CA LEU A 463 -8.52 -3.63 -7.54
C LEU A 463 -9.82 -3.66 -8.35
N LEU A 464 -9.90 -4.55 -9.34
CA LEU A 464 -11.09 -4.72 -10.17
C LEU A 464 -12.32 -5.14 -9.34
N THR A 465 -12.13 -6.03 -8.37
CA THR A 465 -13.21 -6.50 -7.49
C THR A 465 -13.74 -5.36 -6.62
N LYS A 466 -12.85 -4.55 -6.03
CA LYS A 466 -13.22 -3.40 -5.20
C LYS A 466 -13.91 -2.31 -6.02
N TRP A 467 -13.40 -2.03 -7.22
CA TRP A 467 -14.03 -1.10 -8.16
C TRP A 467 -15.45 -1.57 -8.54
N LYS A 468 -15.62 -2.84 -8.92
CA LYS A 468 -16.95 -3.38 -9.25
C LYS A 468 -17.90 -3.44 -8.05
N ALA A 469 -17.38 -3.55 -6.83
CA ALA A 469 -18.19 -3.61 -5.62
C ALA A 469 -18.87 -2.28 -5.30
N SER A 470 -18.28 -1.14 -5.68
CA SER A 470 -18.90 0.18 -5.53
C SER A 470 -19.83 0.57 -6.67
N SER A 471 -19.78 -0.17 -7.78
CA SER A 471 -20.63 0.05 -8.96
C SER A 471 -22.03 -0.57 -8.81
N LYS A 472 -22.36 -1.11 -7.64
CA LYS A 472 -23.62 -1.79 -7.32
C LYS A 472 -24.32 -1.12 -6.17
#